data_AF-A0A0G1YUY5-F1
#
_entry.id   AF-A0A0G1YUY5-F1
#
_cell.length_a   1.000
_cell.length_b   1.000
_cell.length_c   1.000
_cell.angle_alpha   90.00
_cell.angle_beta   90.00
_cell.angle_gamma   90.00
#
_symmetry.space_group_name_H-M   'P 1'
#
loop_
_entity.id
_entity.type
_entity.pdbx_description
1 polymer ?
#
loop_
_entity_poly.entity_id
_entity_poly.type
_entity_poly.pdbx_seq_one_letter_code
_entity_poly.pdbx_strand_id
1 'polypeptide(L)'
;IETKEAFDPDHSIRLRLLRDMRDDVQELEGANVEVRTGGTTVLDFFARGKNKGYNIAEFIKHMDWEKEDCVYIGDALFPGGNDETVIGVIPTKSVKDYRETYEYLSSILR
;
A
#
# COMPACT_ATOMS: atom_id res chain seq x y z
N ILE A 1 -2.71 19.63 0.44
CA ILE A 1 -1.87 18.44 0.72
C ILE A 1 -1.36 18.53 2.16
N GLU A 2 -0.69 19.62 2.52
CA GLU A 2 -0.19 19.88 3.89
C GLU A 2 -1.21 19.63 5.00
N THR A 3 -2.45 20.14 4.89
CA THR A 3 -3.49 19.91 5.91
C THR A 3 -3.84 18.42 6.09
N LYS A 4 -3.81 17.65 5.00
CA LYS A 4 -4.12 16.21 5.02
C LYS A 4 -2.98 15.42 5.66
N GLU A 5 -1.74 15.78 5.33
CA GLU A 5 -0.52 15.17 5.90
C GLU A 5 -0.34 15.50 7.38
N ALA A 6 -0.65 16.73 7.79
CA ALA A 6 -0.54 17.17 9.18
C ALA A 6 -1.61 16.58 10.12
N PHE A 7 -2.68 15.98 9.58
CA PHE A 7 -3.77 15.44 10.39
C PHE A 7 -3.34 14.24 11.24
N ASP A 8 -2.62 13.29 10.65
CA ASP A 8 -2.18 12.06 11.29
C ASP A 8 -0.81 11.62 10.72
N PRO A 9 0.24 12.45 10.93
CA PRO A 9 1.52 12.34 10.24
C PRO A 9 2.31 11.07 10.59
N ASP A 10 2.01 10.47 11.75
CA ASP A 10 2.63 9.24 12.25
C ASP A 10 1.65 8.06 12.28
N HIS A 11 0.47 8.21 11.67
CA HIS A 11 -0.62 7.22 11.64
C HIS A 11 -1.21 6.87 13.02
N SER A 12 -0.79 7.52 14.10
CA SER A 12 -1.17 7.15 15.47
C SER A 12 -2.66 7.27 15.76
N ILE A 13 -3.35 8.23 15.15
CA ILE A 13 -4.79 8.45 15.34
C ILE A 13 -5.56 7.29 14.71
N ARG A 14 -5.28 6.95 13.46
CA ARG A 14 -6.00 5.88 12.74
C ARG A 14 -5.62 4.49 13.26
N LEU A 15 -4.37 4.27 13.66
CA LEU A 15 -3.96 3.03 14.32
C LEU A 15 -4.65 2.87 15.69
N ARG A 16 -4.78 3.96 16.45
CA ARG A 16 -5.55 3.95 17.70
C ARG A 16 -7.02 3.62 17.45
N LEU A 17 -7.64 4.22 16.43
CA LEU A 17 -9.03 3.93 16.07
C LEU A 17 -9.24 2.45 15.78
N LEU A 18 -8.40 1.82 14.95
CA LEU A 18 -8.50 0.39 14.64
C LEU A 18 -8.32 -0.49 15.89
N ARG A 19 -7.42 -0.11 16.80
CA ARG A 19 -7.23 -0.82 18.07
C ARG A 19 -8.44 -0.68 19.00
N ASP A 20 -8.99 0.53 19.09
CA ASP A 20 -10.13 0.82 19.96
C ASP A 20 -11.41 0.14 19.42
N MET A 21 -11.53 -0.06 18.11
CA MET A 21 -12.61 -0.78 17.41
C MET A 21 -12.29 -2.26 17.12
N ARG A 22 -11.43 -2.91 17.93
CA ARG A 22 -10.93 -4.27 17.65
C ARG A 22 -12.04 -5.32 17.42
N ASP A 23 -13.18 -5.18 18.09
CA ASP A 23 -14.26 -6.16 18.01
C ASP A 23 -14.99 -6.01 16.65
N ASP A 24 -15.22 -4.77 16.17
CA ASP A 24 -15.73 -4.51 14.82
C ASP A 24 -14.75 -4.97 13.73
N VAL A 25 -13.43 -4.75 13.95
CA VAL A 25 -12.38 -5.23 13.03
C VAL A 25 -12.44 -6.75 12.92
N GLN A 26 -12.59 -7.46 14.04
CA GLN A 26 -12.72 -8.93 14.05
C GLN A 26 -13.99 -9.42 13.35
N GLU A 27 -15.11 -8.70 13.48
CA GLU A 27 -16.34 -9.02 12.77
C GLU A 27 -16.18 -8.89 11.25
N LEU A 28 -15.61 -7.76 10.78
CA LEU A 28 -15.27 -7.54 9.37
C LEU A 28 -14.35 -8.65 8.85
N GLU A 29 -13.33 -8.97 9.64
CA GLU A 29 -12.38 -10.02 9.35
C GLU A 29 -13.04 -11.41 9.19
N GLY A 30 -14.04 -11.72 10.02
CA GLY A 30 -14.86 -12.92 9.92
C GLY A 30 -15.79 -12.91 8.70
N ALA A 31 -16.20 -11.72 8.25
CA ALA A 31 -16.95 -11.50 7.01
C ALA A 31 -16.06 -11.39 5.76
N ASN A 32 -14.78 -11.80 5.84
CA ASN A 32 -13.81 -11.75 4.75
C ASN A 32 -13.50 -10.32 4.25
N VAL A 33 -13.57 -9.33 5.14
CA VAL A 33 -13.17 -7.94 4.90
C VAL A 33 -11.96 -7.60 5.76
N GLU A 34 -10.93 -7.03 5.16
CA GLU A 34 -9.74 -6.52 5.82
C GLU A 34 -9.77 -5.00 5.81
N VAL A 35 -9.39 -4.39 6.94
CA VAL A 35 -9.28 -2.94 7.07
C VAL A 35 -7.83 -2.55 7.37
N ARG A 36 -7.34 -1.53 6.66
CA ARG A 36 -5.99 -0.98 6.87
C ARG A 36 -6.00 0.55 6.84
N THR A 37 -4.95 1.17 7.34
CA THR A 37 -4.73 2.61 7.13
C THR A 37 -4.37 2.87 5.66
N GLY A 38 -5.02 3.88 5.08
CA GLY A 38 -4.80 4.30 3.69
C GLY A 38 -4.32 5.75 3.62
N GLY A 39 -3.18 5.98 2.96
CA GLY A 39 -2.58 7.32 2.82
C GLY A 39 -2.52 8.08 4.15
N THR A 40 -3.00 9.32 4.16
CA THR A 40 -2.85 10.25 5.29
C THR A 40 -4.09 10.46 6.16
N THR A 41 -5.31 10.13 5.69
CA THR A 41 -6.55 10.44 6.43
C THR A 41 -7.65 9.39 6.33
N VAL A 42 -7.44 8.26 5.65
CA VAL A 42 -8.52 7.27 5.40
C VAL A 42 -8.17 5.89 5.96
N LEU A 43 -9.21 5.04 6.03
CA LEU A 43 -9.12 3.61 6.23
C LEU A 43 -9.66 2.92 4.97
N ASP A 44 -8.92 1.95 4.46
CA ASP A 44 -9.28 1.16 3.29
C ASP A 44 -9.93 -0.15 3.73
N PHE A 45 -11.06 -0.50 3.12
CA PHE A 45 -11.78 -1.75 3.36
C PHE A 45 -11.81 -2.56 2.06
N PHE A 46 -11.30 -3.77 2.10
CA PHE A 46 -11.22 -4.63 0.92
C PHE A 46 -11.41 -6.10 1.29
N ALA A 47 -11.77 -6.93 0.32
CA ALA A 47 -11.89 -8.35 0.57
C ALA A 47 -10.54 -8.92 1.05
N ARG A 48 -10.56 -9.74 2.10
CA ARG A 48 -9.36 -10.27 2.75
C ARG A 48 -8.43 -10.90 1.71
N GLY A 49 -7.15 -10.56 1.79
CA GLY A 49 -6.13 -11.04 0.86
C GLY A 49 -6.11 -10.35 -0.51
N LYS A 50 -7.06 -9.45 -0.82
CA LYS A 50 -7.04 -8.61 -2.05
C LYS A 50 -6.21 -7.34 -1.87
N ASN A 51 -5.04 -7.49 -1.24
CA ASN A 51 -4.07 -6.43 -1.04
C ASN A 51 -3.32 -6.07 -2.34
N LYS A 52 -2.45 -5.05 -2.28
CA LYS A 52 -1.69 -4.59 -3.45
C LYS A 52 -0.79 -5.70 -4.03
N GLY A 53 -0.13 -6.48 -3.19
CA GLY A 53 0.71 -7.61 -3.64
C GLY A 53 -0.07 -8.63 -4.47
N TYR A 54 -1.24 -9.04 -3.97
CA TYR A 54 -2.15 -9.92 -4.70
C TYR A 54 -2.60 -9.30 -6.03
N ASN A 55 -3.04 -8.04 -6.01
CA ASN A 55 -3.54 -7.37 -7.21
C ASN A 55 -2.44 -7.15 -8.26
N ILE A 56 -1.20 -6.86 -7.85
CA ILE A 56 -0.05 -6.76 -8.75
C ILE A 56 0.26 -8.11 -9.39
N ALA A 57 0.24 -9.21 -8.62
CA ALA A 57 0.44 -10.55 -9.17
C ALA A 57 -0.64 -10.93 -10.20
N GLU A 58 -1.92 -10.66 -9.90
CA GLU A 58 -3.01 -10.88 -10.85
C GLU A 58 -2.92 -9.97 -12.08
N PHE A 59 -2.52 -8.70 -11.89
CA PHE A 59 -2.39 -7.74 -12.98
C PHE A 59 -1.31 -8.15 -13.97
N ILE A 60 -0.12 -8.51 -13.50
CA ILE A 60 0.99 -8.96 -14.35
C ILE A 60 0.60 -10.22 -15.13
N LYS A 61 -0.05 -11.18 -14.46
CA LYS A 61 -0.58 -12.39 -15.11
C LYS A 61 -1.61 -12.06 -16.18
N HIS A 62 -2.50 -11.11 -15.91
CA HIS A 62 -3.54 -10.69 -16.87
C HIS A 62 -2.95 -10.01 -18.10
N MET A 63 -1.86 -9.25 -17.91
CA MET A 63 -1.17 -8.54 -18.98
C MET A 63 -0.15 -9.39 -19.74
N ASP A 64 0.09 -10.63 -19.30
CA ASP A 64 1.14 -11.52 -19.82
C ASP A 64 2.53 -10.86 -19.79
N TRP A 65 2.86 -10.22 -18.66
CA TRP A 65 4.15 -9.58 -18.44
C TRP A 65 5.10 -10.50 -17.66
N GLU A 66 6.38 -10.43 -18.01
CA GLU A 66 7.44 -11.05 -17.22
C GLU A 66 7.70 -10.21 -15.95
N LYS A 67 7.88 -10.89 -14.81
CA LYS A 67 8.04 -10.21 -13.51
C LYS A 67 9.34 -9.41 -13.45
N GLU A 68 10.37 -9.90 -14.13
CA GLU A 68 11.71 -9.34 -14.19
C GLU A 68 11.75 -8.02 -14.96
N ASP A 69 10.78 -7.80 -15.86
CA ASP A 69 10.60 -6.56 -16.62
C ASP A 69 9.67 -5.56 -15.89
N CYS A 70 9.17 -5.91 -14.71
CA CYS A 70 8.28 -5.08 -13.92
C CYS A 70 9.01 -4.45 -12.72
N VAL A 71 8.60 -3.23 -12.36
CA VAL A 71 8.99 -2.61 -11.08
C VAL A 71 7.81 -1.89 -10.45
N TYR A 72 7.62 -2.08 -9.15
CA TYR A 72 6.69 -1.31 -8.34
C TYR A 72 7.42 -0.15 -7.67
N ILE A 73 6.89 1.07 -7.79
CA ILE A 73 7.45 2.27 -7.15
C ILE A 73 6.42 2.76 -6.12
N GLY A 74 6.81 2.88 -4.85
CA GLY A 74 5.88 3.24 -3.78
C GLY A 74 6.55 3.88 -2.56
N ASP A 75 5.77 4.64 -1.80
CA ASP A 75 6.22 5.40 -0.63
C ASP A 75 6.00 4.66 0.69
N ALA A 76 5.10 3.68 0.72
CA ALA A 76 4.77 2.92 1.93
C ALA A 76 5.35 1.49 1.93
N LEU A 77 6.56 1.32 1.39
CA LEU A 77 7.29 0.04 1.30
C LEU A 77 8.06 -0.28 2.60
N PHE A 78 7.37 -0.31 3.73
CA PHE A 78 7.91 -0.63 5.06
C PHE A 78 6.92 -1.48 5.86
N PRO A 79 7.32 -2.14 6.96
CA PRO A 79 6.40 -2.96 7.76
C PRO A 79 5.15 -2.21 8.23
N GLY A 80 3.97 -2.72 7.88
CA GLY A 80 2.67 -2.10 8.15
C GLY A 80 2.23 -1.03 7.13
N GLY A 81 3.09 -0.67 6.18
CA GLY A 81 2.74 0.23 5.09
C GLY A 81 1.79 -0.43 4.08
N ASN A 82 1.00 0.37 3.36
CA ASN A 82 0.01 -0.19 2.44
C ASN A 82 0.63 -0.80 1.16
N ASP A 83 1.88 -0.47 0.84
CA ASP A 83 2.64 -1.06 -0.27
C ASP A 83 3.45 -2.30 0.14
N GLU A 84 3.61 -2.54 1.44
CA GLU A 84 4.45 -3.62 2.00
C GLU A 84 4.21 -4.97 1.29
N THR A 85 2.94 -5.29 1.03
CA THR A 85 2.54 -6.56 0.42
C THR A 85 3.09 -6.80 -0.99
N VAL A 86 3.60 -5.78 -1.66
CA VAL A 86 4.23 -5.90 -2.99
C VAL A 86 5.69 -6.38 -2.88
N ILE A 87 6.32 -6.22 -1.71
CA ILE A 87 7.69 -6.69 -1.46
C ILE A 87 7.73 -8.21 -1.62
N GLY A 88 8.60 -8.69 -2.50
CA GLY A 88 8.73 -10.12 -2.82
C GLY A 88 7.77 -10.63 -3.91
N VAL A 89 6.86 -9.79 -4.42
CA VAL A 89 6.02 -10.12 -5.58
C VAL A 89 6.75 -9.83 -6.89
N ILE A 90 7.33 -8.62 -6.98
CA ILE A 90 8.17 -8.11 -8.08
C ILE A 90 9.25 -7.17 -7.52
N PRO A 91 10.24 -6.74 -8.31
CA PRO A 91 11.15 -5.68 -7.90
C PRO A 91 10.41 -4.43 -7.39
N THR A 92 10.88 -3.87 -6.28
CA THR A 92 10.28 -2.70 -5.65
C THR A 92 11.29 -1.57 -5.47
N LYS A 93 10.86 -0.32 -5.68
CA LYS A 93 11.63 0.89 -5.43
C LYS A 93 10.89 1.77 -4.43
N SER A 94 11.47 1.92 -3.23
CA SER A 94 10.99 2.90 -2.26
C SER A 94 11.36 4.32 -2.69
N VAL A 95 10.40 5.23 -2.55
CA VAL A 95 10.51 6.67 -2.83
C VAL A 95 9.83 7.46 -1.72
N LYS A 96 10.21 8.72 -1.51
CA LYS A 96 9.53 9.59 -0.52
C LYS A 96 8.41 10.43 -1.12
N ASP A 97 8.57 10.82 -2.38
CA ASP A 97 7.63 11.69 -3.07
C ASP A 97 7.68 11.48 -4.60
N TYR A 98 6.91 12.29 -5.31
CA TYR A 98 6.86 12.24 -6.76
C TYR A 98 8.18 12.66 -7.44
N ARG A 99 9.06 13.40 -6.77
CA ARG A 99 10.34 13.83 -7.34
C ARG A 99 11.32 12.67 -7.39
N GLU A 100 11.41 11.90 -6.31
CA GLU A 100 12.21 10.67 -6.30
C GLU A 100 11.66 9.64 -7.31
N THR A 101 10.32 9.59 -7.49
CA THR A 101 9.70 8.80 -8.57
C THR A 101 10.18 9.26 -9.95
N TYR A 102 10.13 10.57 -10.22
CA TYR A 102 10.58 11.15 -11.48
C TYR A 102 12.07 10.88 -11.75
N GLU A 103 12.93 11.06 -10.75
CA GLU A 103 14.36 10.81 -10.84
C GLU A 103 14.64 9.33 -11.17
N TYR A 104 13.94 8.41 -10.51
CA TYR A 104 14.08 6.99 -10.79
C TYR A 104 13.62 6.64 -12.20
N LEU A 105 12.44 7.10 -12.63
CA LEU A 105 11.93 6.89 -13.98
C LEU A 105 12.88 7.46 -15.05
N SER A 106 13.40 8.67 -14.83
CA SER A 106 14.37 9.31 -15.72
C SER A 106 15.69 8.54 -15.83
N SER A 107 16.03 7.74 -14.81
CA SER A 107 17.24 6.91 -14.82
C SER A 107 17.08 5.63 -15.64
N ILE A 108 15.85 5.08 -15.74
CA ILE A 108 15.57 3.78 -16.38
C ILE A 108 14.89 3.89 -17.75
N LEU A 109 14.25 5.01 -18.08
CA LEU A 109 13.53 5.22 -19.35
C LEU A 109 14.33 6.03 -20.39
N ARG A 110 15.65 5.87 -20.41
CA ARG A 110 16.52 6.57 -21.38
C ARG A 110 16.42 5.99 -22.78
#